data_AF-A0A7J4QSY3-F1
#
_entry.id   AF-A0A7J4QSY3-F1
#
_cell.length_a   1.000
_cell.length_b   1.000
_cell.length_c   1.000
_cell.angle_alpha   90.00
_cell.angle_beta   90.00
_cell.angle_gamma   90.00
#
_symmetry.space_group_name_H-M   'P 1'
#
loop_
_entity.id
_entity.type
_entity.pdbx_description
1 polymer ?
#
loop_
_entity_poly.entity_id
_entity_poly.type
_entity_poly.pdbx_seq_one_letter_code
_entity_poly.pdbx_strand_id
1 'polypeptide(L)'
;MAKRKKKNKIIVELDLPKDDSTLTKLYAILFVSILLGLGTAIVWSTNSGFIPTANGEPMFTNVYCGATATDSMGNSMGAQFQTNQKPSYAANESCSILKDKPDVVSWTGEEWTSVYKRGKNFDVPGIDSSQTGGVAVAQPLWANCSVSADIPTDYTIAIRSQDGVIIDYHNGTTDNDNNPDNDGCAMMIPNIPADNRYEFLAFSNEEGKFLSKVTFDVTVHYFDGIPANMNNASFWIGPEVSIGPVDIHPFIFLNFFGLTFFFLLYPASYYWERVEGAKNEVEEKFPDFLRDLAEYWKGGLSMTVAVQTLATSEYGALNDEVKKMSDQLSWGIKFSDVIRQFADRVGTPLVQRAIALIAEADRAGGKISDILVTAANDSRELKFLEGERRRAIGSYIAVIWTSYFVFLGVIVTLAVVFIPAIAGSNSSGEDGGDSGGQTIGNMTIRNIDPLFFLTVFYYGVTMQAVGNGTMAGLMSTGRFSTGFKHSGMMILVSLLVFNFLAFTPNLIGITEVPGLNPSSGAFVPARLYFGG
;
A
#
# COMPACT_ATOMS: atom_id res chain seq x y z
N MET A 1 51.19 69.51 -22.30
CA MET A 1 50.26 69.37 -21.15
C MET A 1 49.04 68.57 -21.63
N ALA A 2 49.06 67.24 -21.48
CA ALA A 2 48.02 66.36 -22.03
C ALA A 2 47.04 65.91 -20.92
N LYS A 3 45.75 66.19 -21.12
CA LYS A 3 44.64 65.96 -20.19
C LYS A 3 44.33 64.45 -20.10
N ARG A 4 44.54 63.85 -18.93
CA ARG A 4 44.25 62.42 -18.67
C ARG A 4 42.74 62.22 -18.47
N LYS A 5 42.06 61.55 -19.41
CA LYS A 5 40.63 61.18 -19.32
C LYS A 5 40.39 60.30 -18.07
N LYS A 6 39.40 60.68 -17.24
CA LYS A 6 38.86 59.85 -16.16
C LYS A 6 38.30 58.56 -16.77
N LYS A 7 38.74 57.40 -16.28
CA LYS A 7 38.16 56.11 -16.60
C LYS A 7 36.77 56.05 -15.96
N ASN A 8 35.72 55.88 -16.78
CA ASN A 8 34.40 55.52 -16.29
C ASN A 8 34.50 54.13 -15.66
N LYS A 9 34.12 54.03 -14.37
CA LYS A 9 34.02 52.77 -13.65
C LYS A 9 32.82 52.04 -14.24
N ILE A 10 33.07 51.01 -15.04
CA ILE A 10 32.02 50.08 -15.49
C ILE A 10 31.60 49.31 -14.25
N ILE A 11 30.42 49.63 -13.72
CA ILE A 11 29.78 48.82 -12.69
C ILE A 11 29.20 47.63 -13.44
N VAL A 12 29.86 46.49 -13.34
CA VAL A 12 29.31 45.23 -13.80
C VAL A 12 28.32 44.80 -12.74
N GLU A 13 27.03 45.01 -12.99
CA GLU A 13 25.97 44.30 -12.27
C GLU A 13 26.11 42.84 -12.66
N LEU A 14 26.86 42.09 -11.84
CA LEU A 14 26.78 40.64 -11.84
C LEU A 14 25.38 40.33 -11.32
N ASP A 15 24.48 40.08 -12.26
CA ASP A 15 23.19 39.44 -12.02
C ASP A 15 23.49 38.00 -11.57
N LEU A 16 24.04 37.89 -10.36
CA LEU A 16 24.15 36.63 -9.65
C LEU A 16 22.72 36.10 -9.61
N PRO A 17 22.44 34.89 -10.14
CA PRO A 17 21.10 34.33 -10.08
C PRO A 17 20.68 34.40 -8.62
N LYS A 18 19.69 35.25 -8.35
CA LYS A 18 19.06 35.41 -7.04
C LYS A 18 18.81 33.99 -6.55
N ASP A 19 19.44 33.63 -5.44
CA ASP A 19 19.45 32.28 -4.89
C ASP A 19 18.00 31.89 -4.59
N ASP A 20 17.31 31.35 -5.60
CA ASP A 20 15.87 31.16 -5.55
C ASP A 20 15.65 29.89 -4.73
N SER A 21 15.51 30.10 -3.42
CA SER A 21 15.23 29.03 -2.46
C SER A 21 14.08 28.14 -2.90
N THR A 22 13.17 28.66 -3.72
CA THR A 22 12.05 27.93 -4.33
C THR A 22 12.52 26.85 -5.29
N LEU A 23 13.47 27.20 -6.18
CA LEU A 23 14.01 26.33 -7.22
C LEU A 23 14.97 25.29 -6.63
N THR A 24 15.79 25.70 -5.64
CA THR A 24 16.67 24.78 -4.91
C THR A 24 15.86 23.73 -4.14
N LYS A 25 14.77 24.14 -3.46
CA LYS A 25 13.83 23.20 -2.82
C LYS A 25 13.16 22.28 -3.83
N LEU A 26 12.75 22.79 -5.00
CA LEU A 26 12.17 21.96 -6.05
C LEU A 26 13.15 20.89 -6.53
N TYR A 27 14.41 21.23 -6.79
CA TYR A 27 15.43 20.26 -7.19
C TYR A 27 15.72 19.22 -6.11
N ALA A 28 15.75 19.62 -4.84
CA ALA A 28 15.89 18.68 -3.73
C ALA A 28 14.71 17.70 -3.67
N ILE A 29 13.47 18.19 -3.80
CA ILE A 29 12.27 17.35 -3.83
C ILE A 29 12.31 16.40 -5.04
N LEU A 30 12.66 16.89 -6.22
CA LEU A 30 12.78 16.07 -7.43
C LEU A 30 13.83 14.98 -7.27
N PHE A 31 15.00 15.30 -6.70
CA PHE A 31 16.06 14.32 -6.46
C PHE A 31 15.59 13.19 -5.54
N VAL A 32 14.99 13.54 -4.39
CA VAL A 32 14.46 12.54 -3.44
C VAL A 32 13.33 11.73 -4.06
N SER A 33 12.42 12.38 -4.79
CA SER A 33 11.29 11.76 -5.47
C SER A 33 11.73 10.74 -6.53
N ILE A 34 12.74 11.09 -7.33
CA ILE A 34 13.32 10.20 -8.35
C ILE A 34 14.03 9.02 -7.69
N LEU A 35 14.80 9.26 -6.62
CA LEU A 35 15.49 8.18 -5.91
C LEU A 35 14.49 7.18 -5.32
N LEU A 36 13.43 7.66 -4.65
CA LEU A 36 12.38 6.81 -4.10
C LEU A 36 11.62 6.07 -5.20
N GLY A 37 11.23 6.76 -6.27
CA GLY A 37 10.51 6.16 -7.40
C GLY A 37 11.32 5.07 -8.12
N LEU A 38 12.62 5.30 -8.34
CA LEU A 38 13.50 4.27 -8.89
C LEU A 38 13.71 3.10 -7.92
N GLY A 39 13.83 3.37 -6.62
CA GLY A 39 13.92 2.34 -5.60
C GLY A 39 12.70 1.41 -5.60
N THR A 40 11.49 1.98 -5.62
CA THR A 40 10.26 1.18 -5.71
C THR A 40 10.13 0.45 -7.04
N ALA A 41 10.61 1.03 -8.15
CA ALA A 41 10.62 0.38 -9.45
C ALA A 41 11.55 -0.85 -9.49
N ILE A 42 12.67 -0.80 -8.77
CA ILE A 42 13.60 -1.92 -8.63
C ILE A 42 12.94 -3.04 -7.81
N VAL A 43 12.32 -2.72 -6.67
CA VAL A 43 11.61 -3.71 -5.85
C VAL A 43 10.48 -4.37 -6.66
N TRP A 44 9.71 -3.57 -7.38
CA TRP A 44 8.65 -4.08 -8.26
C TRP A 44 9.21 -4.98 -9.38
N SER A 45 10.25 -4.55 -10.11
CA SER A 45 10.77 -5.30 -11.26
C SER A 45 11.47 -6.59 -10.88
N THR A 46 12.13 -6.63 -9.72
CA THR A 46 12.82 -7.83 -9.22
C THR A 46 11.88 -8.84 -8.59
N ASN A 47 10.77 -8.38 -8.02
CA ASN A 47 9.80 -9.26 -7.36
C ASN A 47 8.65 -9.65 -8.30
N SER A 48 8.34 -8.86 -9.32
CA SER A 48 7.33 -9.28 -10.32
C SER A 48 7.88 -10.33 -11.29
N GLY A 49 6.99 -11.13 -11.88
CA GLY A 49 7.32 -12.04 -12.98
C GLY A 49 7.77 -11.36 -14.29
N PHE A 50 8.05 -10.05 -14.27
CA PHE A 50 8.54 -9.31 -15.43
C PHE A 50 9.95 -9.73 -15.85
N ILE A 51 10.80 -10.06 -14.86
CA ILE A 51 12.14 -10.61 -15.09
C ILE A 51 12.10 -12.09 -14.73
N PRO A 52 11.87 -12.99 -15.70
CA PRO A 52 11.81 -14.42 -15.44
C PRO A 52 13.19 -14.94 -15.04
N THR A 53 13.20 -15.86 -14.09
CA THR A 53 14.38 -16.58 -13.61
C THR A 53 14.31 -18.03 -14.04
N ALA A 54 15.45 -18.72 -14.08
CA ALA A 54 15.52 -20.10 -14.56
C ALA A 54 14.91 -21.12 -13.58
N ASN A 55 14.87 -20.82 -12.28
CA ASN A 55 14.30 -21.67 -11.24
C ASN A 55 12.83 -21.40 -10.94
N GLY A 56 12.21 -20.40 -11.59
CA GLY A 56 10.81 -20.03 -11.39
C GLY A 56 10.53 -19.15 -10.16
N GLU A 57 11.55 -18.83 -9.36
CA GLU A 57 11.48 -17.99 -8.16
C GLU A 57 11.72 -16.50 -8.50
N PRO A 58 11.09 -15.52 -7.83
CA PRO A 58 11.34 -14.12 -8.14
C PRO A 58 12.82 -13.74 -8.05
N MET A 59 13.30 -12.83 -8.90
CA MET A 59 14.69 -12.38 -8.86
C MET A 59 15.06 -11.81 -7.49
N PHE A 60 14.11 -11.14 -6.83
CA PHE A 60 14.27 -10.64 -5.46
C PHE A 60 14.67 -11.74 -4.47
N THR A 61 13.96 -12.87 -4.46
CA THR A 61 14.24 -13.98 -3.53
C THR A 61 15.58 -14.62 -3.86
N ASN A 62 15.86 -14.86 -5.14
CA ASN A 62 17.12 -15.44 -5.59
C ASN A 62 18.35 -14.59 -5.25
N VAL A 63 18.28 -13.27 -5.45
CA VAL A 63 19.39 -12.36 -5.15
C VAL A 63 19.57 -12.21 -3.64
N TYR A 64 18.48 -12.04 -2.89
CA TYR A 64 18.55 -11.87 -1.45
C TYR A 64 19.04 -13.14 -0.74
N CYS A 65 18.41 -14.29 -1.01
CA CYS A 65 18.81 -15.56 -0.41
C CYS A 65 20.14 -16.06 -1.00
N GLY A 66 20.44 -15.77 -2.26
CA GLY A 66 21.77 -16.02 -2.84
C GLY A 66 22.91 -15.31 -2.10
N ALA A 67 22.65 -14.15 -1.49
CA ALA A 67 23.65 -13.40 -0.73
C ALA A 67 23.66 -13.71 0.78
N THR A 68 22.52 -14.12 1.34
CA THR A 68 22.33 -14.20 2.80
C THR A 68 22.11 -15.61 3.35
N ALA A 69 21.80 -16.61 2.49
CA ALA A 69 21.48 -17.95 2.93
C ALA A 69 22.68 -18.67 3.55
N THR A 70 22.52 -19.15 4.78
CA THR A 70 23.53 -19.89 5.53
C THR A 70 22.93 -21.11 6.22
N ASP A 71 23.61 -22.24 6.15
CA ASP A 71 23.23 -23.46 6.88
C ASP A 71 23.41 -23.26 8.40
N SER A 72 22.86 -24.18 9.20
CA SER A 72 23.01 -24.33 10.66
C SER A 72 24.47 -24.28 11.16
N MET A 73 25.44 -24.64 10.30
CA MET A 73 26.88 -24.57 10.58
C MET A 73 27.56 -23.26 10.11
N GLY A 74 26.81 -22.31 9.56
CA GLY A 74 27.31 -21.02 9.05
C GLY A 74 27.92 -21.07 7.64
N ASN A 75 27.80 -22.19 6.93
CA ASN A 75 28.28 -22.32 5.55
C ASN A 75 27.32 -21.65 4.56
N SER A 76 27.84 -21.01 3.51
CA SER A 76 27.03 -20.33 2.50
C SER A 76 26.21 -21.31 1.66
N MET A 77 24.89 -21.12 1.60
CA MET A 77 23.95 -21.93 0.81
C MET A 77 23.43 -21.19 -0.44
N GLY A 78 23.94 -19.98 -0.70
CA GLY A 78 23.46 -19.10 -1.77
C GLY A 78 23.51 -19.68 -3.18
N ALA A 79 24.38 -20.67 -3.45
CA ALA A 79 24.47 -21.33 -4.75
C ALA A 79 23.17 -22.04 -5.16
N GLN A 80 22.37 -22.51 -4.19
CA GLN A 80 21.12 -23.23 -4.47
C GLN A 80 20.06 -22.32 -5.13
N PHE A 81 20.09 -21.03 -4.80
CA PHE A 81 19.20 -19.99 -5.34
C PHE A 81 19.61 -19.46 -6.73
N GLN A 82 20.75 -19.93 -7.26
CA GLN A 82 21.27 -19.52 -8.58
C GLN A 82 21.21 -20.66 -9.61
N THR A 83 20.61 -21.80 -9.26
CA THR A 83 20.48 -22.95 -10.15
C THR A 83 19.26 -22.83 -11.07
N ASN A 84 19.11 -23.77 -12.01
CA ASN A 84 17.91 -23.90 -12.85
C ASN A 84 16.80 -24.72 -12.19
N GLN A 85 16.98 -25.13 -10.93
CA GLN A 85 16.00 -25.94 -10.19
C GLN A 85 15.44 -25.12 -9.03
N LYS A 86 14.15 -25.33 -8.71
CA LYS A 86 13.52 -24.68 -7.58
C LYS A 86 14.27 -25.08 -6.29
N PRO A 87 14.61 -24.14 -5.40
CA PRO A 87 15.27 -24.47 -4.13
C PRO A 87 14.44 -25.47 -3.31
N SER A 88 15.11 -26.37 -2.59
CA SER A 88 14.45 -27.29 -1.67
C SER A 88 13.96 -26.57 -0.42
N TYR A 89 13.05 -27.18 0.34
CA TYR A 89 12.60 -26.64 1.63
C TYR A 89 13.78 -26.36 2.58
N ALA A 90 14.78 -27.25 2.63
CA ALA A 90 16.00 -27.05 3.40
C ALA A 90 16.78 -25.79 2.98
N ALA A 91 16.81 -25.48 1.68
CA ALA A 91 17.42 -24.27 1.16
C ALA A 91 16.63 -23.03 1.60
N ASN A 92 15.30 -23.08 1.53
CA ASN A 92 14.42 -22.00 1.95
C ASN A 92 14.59 -21.68 3.44
N GLU A 93 14.65 -22.70 4.30
CA GLU A 93 14.89 -22.55 5.74
C GLU A 93 16.24 -21.88 6.09
N SER A 94 17.23 -21.98 5.21
CA SER A 94 18.54 -21.33 5.38
C SER A 94 18.50 -19.81 5.12
N CYS A 95 17.41 -19.28 4.58
CA CYS A 95 17.22 -17.87 4.27
C CYS A 95 16.16 -17.22 5.19
N SER A 96 16.49 -16.08 5.80
CA SER A 96 15.62 -15.44 6.82
C SER A 96 14.25 -14.98 6.32
N ILE A 97 14.12 -14.67 5.02
CA ILE A 97 12.84 -14.24 4.42
C ILE A 97 11.98 -15.41 3.93
N LEU A 98 12.62 -16.58 3.73
CA LEU A 98 11.97 -17.81 3.26
C LEU A 98 11.74 -18.82 4.39
N LYS A 99 12.01 -18.40 5.63
CA LYS A 99 11.81 -19.24 6.78
C LYS A 99 10.33 -19.38 7.10
N ASP A 100 9.88 -20.62 7.15
CA ASP A 100 8.51 -20.98 7.41
C ASP A 100 8.16 -20.79 8.91
N LYS A 101 6.88 -20.56 9.19
CA LYS A 101 6.33 -20.42 10.54
C LYS A 101 5.11 -21.32 10.68
N PRO A 102 4.91 -21.93 11.86
CA PRO A 102 3.75 -22.80 12.05
C PRO A 102 2.47 -21.97 12.07
N ASP A 103 1.49 -22.45 11.32
CA ASP A 103 0.10 -22.03 11.46
C ASP A 103 -0.62 -22.95 12.45
N VAL A 104 -1.60 -22.39 13.16
CA VAL A 104 -2.33 -23.11 14.21
C VAL A 104 -3.69 -23.53 13.67
N VAL A 105 -3.92 -24.83 13.60
CA VAL A 105 -5.21 -25.40 13.24
C VAL A 105 -5.81 -26.07 14.46
N SER A 106 -7.08 -25.75 14.74
CA SER A 106 -7.76 -26.27 15.92
C SER A 106 -9.13 -26.84 15.56
N TRP A 107 -9.42 -28.02 16.09
CA TRP A 107 -10.74 -28.62 16.12
C TRP A 107 -11.26 -28.47 17.55
N THR A 108 -12.23 -27.56 17.73
CA THR A 108 -12.77 -27.20 19.05
C THR A 108 -14.28 -27.25 19.08
N GLY A 109 -14.85 -27.38 20.28
CA GLY A 109 -16.30 -27.25 20.50
C GLY A 109 -17.14 -28.48 20.14
N GLU A 110 -16.52 -29.65 19.99
CA GLU A 110 -17.24 -30.92 19.84
C GLU A 110 -17.55 -31.53 21.21
N GLU A 111 -18.79 -32.00 21.39
CA GLU A 111 -19.21 -32.71 22.60
C GLU A 111 -19.85 -34.06 22.25
N TRP A 112 -19.41 -35.12 22.91
CA TRP A 112 -20.00 -36.45 22.78
C TRP A 112 -20.74 -36.84 24.06
N THR A 113 -21.97 -37.32 23.90
CA THR A 113 -22.79 -37.82 25.01
C THR A 113 -22.95 -39.34 24.94
N SER A 114 -23.10 -39.95 26.11
CA SER A 114 -23.35 -41.39 26.30
C SER A 114 -22.35 -42.27 25.55
N VAL A 115 -21.06 -42.07 25.82
CA VAL A 115 -19.96 -42.73 25.11
C VAL A 115 -19.59 -44.04 25.81
N TYR A 116 -19.76 -45.15 25.11
CA TYR A 116 -19.11 -46.42 25.47
C TYR A 116 -17.84 -46.63 24.65
N LYS A 117 -17.97 -46.54 23.32
CA LYS A 117 -16.88 -46.51 22.35
C LYS A 117 -17.26 -45.58 21.23
N ARG A 118 -16.49 -44.52 21.03
CA ARG A 118 -16.74 -43.56 19.96
C ARG A 118 -15.41 -43.09 19.40
N GLY A 119 -15.34 -43.01 18.08
CA GLY A 119 -14.21 -42.48 17.35
C GLY A 119 -14.68 -41.56 16.23
N LYS A 120 -13.82 -40.65 15.82
CA LYS A 120 -14.06 -39.75 14.69
C LYS A 120 -12.74 -39.52 13.96
N ASN A 121 -12.81 -39.46 12.64
CA ASN A 121 -11.62 -39.24 11.83
C ASN A 121 -11.34 -37.75 11.71
N PHE A 122 -10.08 -37.38 11.57
CA PHE A 122 -9.63 -36.03 11.29
C PHE A 122 -8.35 -36.07 10.45
N ASP A 123 -8.11 -35.00 9.72
CA ASP A 123 -6.98 -34.86 8.81
C ASP A 123 -5.91 -34.01 9.50
N VAL A 124 -4.64 -34.35 9.30
CA VAL A 124 -3.52 -33.54 9.79
C VAL A 124 -2.80 -32.96 8.58
N PRO A 125 -2.93 -31.64 8.33
CA PRO A 125 -2.23 -31.00 7.23
C PRO A 125 -0.72 -30.92 7.52
N GLY A 126 0.06 -30.71 6.47
CA GLY A 126 1.50 -30.49 6.59
C GLY A 126 2.25 -30.83 5.31
N ILE A 127 3.55 -30.56 5.33
CA ILE A 127 4.46 -30.89 4.24
C ILE A 127 4.84 -32.37 4.26
N ASP A 128 4.77 -33.03 3.10
CA ASP A 128 5.19 -34.42 2.96
C ASP A 128 6.72 -34.56 3.17
N SER A 129 7.13 -35.61 3.86
CA SER A 129 8.54 -35.90 4.17
C SER A 129 9.46 -36.00 2.93
N SER A 130 8.91 -36.28 1.75
CA SER A 130 9.64 -36.28 0.47
C SER A 130 10.00 -34.87 -0.02
N GLN A 131 9.22 -33.84 0.36
CA GLN A 131 9.41 -32.46 -0.07
C GLN A 131 10.34 -31.66 0.86
N THR A 132 10.52 -32.11 2.11
CA THR A 132 11.39 -31.43 3.09
C THR A 132 12.89 -31.61 2.81
N GLY A 133 13.27 -32.44 1.83
CA GLY A 133 14.66 -32.64 1.44
C GLY A 133 15.55 -33.22 2.54
N GLY A 134 14.96 -33.97 3.48
CA GLY A 134 15.66 -34.58 4.62
C GLY A 134 15.70 -33.73 5.90
N VAL A 135 15.06 -32.55 5.90
CA VAL A 135 14.86 -31.76 7.13
C VAL A 135 13.64 -32.29 7.88
N ALA A 136 13.82 -32.61 9.16
CA ALA A 136 12.73 -33.02 10.03
C ALA A 136 11.94 -31.78 10.47
N VAL A 137 10.74 -31.59 9.90
CA VAL A 137 9.78 -30.59 10.34
C VAL A 137 8.98 -31.18 11.49
N ALA A 138 9.14 -30.62 12.69
CA ALA A 138 8.40 -31.08 13.87
C ALA A 138 7.03 -30.39 13.91
N GLN A 139 5.97 -31.17 13.72
CA GLN A 139 4.57 -30.72 13.81
C GLN A 139 3.97 -31.19 15.14
N PRO A 140 4.02 -30.39 16.21
CA PRO A 140 3.44 -30.79 17.49
C PRO A 140 1.90 -30.76 17.44
N LEU A 141 1.28 -31.75 18.08
CA LEU A 141 -0.16 -31.84 18.29
C LEU A 141 -0.45 -31.86 19.79
N TRP A 142 -1.41 -31.05 20.21
CA TRP A 142 -1.99 -31.07 21.55
C TRP A 142 -3.44 -31.50 21.46
N ALA A 143 -3.83 -32.45 22.31
CA ALA A 143 -5.21 -32.85 22.48
C ALA A 143 -5.58 -32.72 23.95
N ASN A 144 -6.43 -31.74 24.24
CA ASN A 144 -6.98 -31.52 25.56
C ASN A 144 -8.39 -32.08 25.59
N CYS A 145 -8.78 -32.73 26.67
CA CYS A 145 -10.14 -33.21 26.84
C CYS A 145 -10.60 -33.11 28.29
N SER A 146 -11.92 -33.09 28.47
CA SER A 146 -12.58 -33.23 29.77
C SER A 146 -13.67 -34.30 29.64
N VAL A 147 -13.62 -35.28 30.54
CA VAL A 147 -14.47 -36.47 30.54
C VAL A 147 -15.27 -36.52 31.84
N SER A 148 -16.56 -36.80 31.74
CA SER A 148 -17.46 -36.96 32.89
C SER A 148 -18.29 -38.24 32.73
N ALA A 149 -18.64 -38.86 33.85
CA ALA A 149 -19.55 -40.00 33.91
C ALA A 149 -20.42 -39.92 35.17
N ASP A 150 -21.64 -40.45 35.11
CA ASP A 150 -22.56 -40.49 36.27
C ASP A 150 -22.09 -41.46 37.37
N ILE A 151 -21.21 -42.39 37.00
CA ILE A 151 -20.61 -43.42 37.85
C ILE A 151 -19.11 -43.39 37.60
N PRO A 152 -18.24 -43.48 38.62
CA PRO A 152 -16.79 -43.51 38.42
C PRO A 152 -16.42 -44.63 37.46
N THR A 153 -15.81 -44.26 36.33
CA THR A 153 -15.57 -45.14 35.20
C THR A 153 -14.15 -44.93 34.70
N ASP A 154 -13.40 -46.03 34.58
CA ASP A 154 -12.10 -46.00 33.91
C ASP A 154 -12.29 -45.76 32.41
N TYR A 155 -11.57 -44.78 31.85
CA TYR A 155 -11.64 -44.41 30.45
C TYR A 155 -10.27 -44.34 29.79
N THR A 156 -10.28 -44.47 28.47
CA THR A 156 -9.10 -44.31 27.62
C THR A 156 -9.44 -43.35 26.49
N ILE A 157 -8.63 -42.30 26.34
CA ILE A 157 -8.60 -41.45 25.15
C ILE A 157 -7.36 -41.81 24.35
N ALA A 158 -7.48 -41.97 23.04
CA ALA A 158 -6.34 -42.32 22.20
C ALA A 158 -6.41 -41.61 20.85
N ILE A 159 -5.26 -41.41 20.24
CA ILE A 159 -5.12 -41.01 18.83
C ILE A 159 -4.43 -42.16 18.10
N ARG A 160 -5.02 -42.59 16.98
CA ARG A 160 -4.43 -43.64 16.13
C ARG A 160 -4.27 -43.19 14.69
N SER A 161 -3.27 -43.74 14.02
CA SER A 161 -3.06 -43.59 12.57
C SER A 161 -4.09 -44.42 11.79
N GLN A 162 -4.22 -44.17 10.49
CA GLN A 162 -5.03 -44.92 9.54
C GLN A 162 -4.82 -46.43 9.61
N ASP A 163 -3.60 -46.88 9.91
CA ASP A 163 -3.25 -48.31 10.02
C ASP A 163 -3.70 -48.95 11.35
N GLY A 164 -4.33 -48.17 12.23
CA GLY A 164 -4.80 -48.61 13.54
C GLY A 164 -3.72 -48.65 14.62
N VAL A 165 -2.52 -48.13 14.34
CA VAL A 165 -1.42 -47.98 15.31
C VAL A 165 -1.72 -46.83 16.25
N ILE A 166 -1.64 -47.07 17.56
CA ILE A 166 -1.83 -46.06 18.60
C ILE A 166 -0.59 -45.14 18.60
N ILE A 167 -0.81 -43.85 18.37
CA ILE A 167 0.26 -42.85 18.37
C ILE A 167 0.52 -42.37 19.79
N ASP A 168 -0.55 -41.99 20.49
CA ASP A 168 -0.52 -41.62 21.91
C ASP A 168 -1.86 -41.92 22.56
N TYR A 169 -1.86 -42.09 23.88
CA TYR A 169 -3.06 -42.37 24.66
C TYR A 169 -2.97 -41.86 26.09
N HIS A 170 -4.14 -41.58 26.66
CA HIS A 170 -4.30 -41.19 28.05
C HIS A 170 -5.34 -42.08 28.72
N ASN A 171 -4.98 -42.63 29.89
CA ASN A 171 -5.88 -43.38 30.75
C ASN A 171 -6.22 -42.55 31.99
N GLY A 172 -7.50 -42.50 32.34
CA GLY A 172 -7.99 -41.82 33.53
C GLY A 172 -9.18 -42.54 34.15
N THR A 173 -9.60 -42.10 35.32
CA THR A 173 -10.80 -42.59 36.01
C THR A 173 -11.63 -41.37 36.37
N THR A 174 -12.91 -41.35 35.97
CA THR A 174 -13.77 -40.21 36.31
C THR A 174 -14.14 -40.21 37.80
N ASP A 175 -14.18 -39.05 38.46
CA ASP A 175 -14.68 -38.92 39.84
C ASP A 175 -16.18 -38.55 39.90
N ASN A 176 -16.78 -38.68 41.09
CA ASN A 176 -18.18 -38.36 41.39
C ASN A 176 -18.45 -36.87 41.59
N ASP A 177 -17.42 -36.01 41.56
CA ASP A 177 -17.56 -34.62 41.98
C ASP A 177 -18.22 -33.71 40.92
N ASN A 178 -18.54 -34.25 39.73
CA ASN A 178 -19.14 -33.51 38.61
C ASN A 178 -18.36 -32.22 38.28
N ASN A 179 -17.08 -32.15 38.65
CA ASN A 179 -16.26 -30.99 38.43
C ASN A 179 -15.52 -31.15 37.09
N PRO A 180 -15.83 -30.35 36.06
CA PRO A 180 -15.21 -30.48 34.74
C PRO A 180 -13.68 -30.28 34.74
N ASP A 181 -13.13 -29.70 35.81
CA ASP A 181 -11.71 -29.40 35.99
C ASP A 181 -10.88 -30.55 36.61
N ASN A 182 -11.51 -31.61 37.15
CA ASN A 182 -10.80 -32.66 37.89
C ASN A 182 -10.38 -33.87 37.01
N ASP A 183 -11.12 -34.14 35.92
CA ASP A 183 -10.90 -35.27 35.00
C ASP A 183 -10.42 -34.80 33.60
N GLY A 184 -9.48 -33.85 33.60
CA GLY A 184 -8.87 -33.34 32.38
C GLY A 184 -7.81 -34.30 31.83
N CYS A 185 -7.89 -34.62 30.53
CA CYS A 185 -6.77 -35.25 29.82
C CYS A 185 -6.01 -34.22 28.98
N ALA A 186 -4.69 -34.36 28.92
CA ALA A 186 -3.83 -33.60 28.03
C ALA A 186 -2.81 -34.56 27.41
N MET A 187 -2.84 -34.67 26.08
CA MET A 187 -1.88 -35.44 25.28
C MET A 187 -1.06 -34.47 24.44
N MET A 188 0.24 -34.71 24.35
CA MET A 188 1.17 -33.90 23.56
C MET A 188 2.04 -34.83 22.72
N ILE A 189 1.81 -34.78 21.41
CA ILE A 189 2.57 -35.53 20.42
C ILE A 189 3.61 -34.58 19.84
N PRO A 190 4.92 -34.81 20.05
CA PRO A 190 5.97 -33.88 19.61
C PRO A 190 6.05 -33.69 18.10
N ASN A 191 5.70 -34.73 17.33
CA ASN A 191 5.70 -34.68 15.87
C ASN A 191 4.65 -35.65 15.31
N ILE A 192 3.67 -35.14 14.58
CA ILE A 192 2.69 -35.93 13.83
C ILE A 192 2.88 -35.70 12.32
N PRO A 193 3.13 -36.76 11.52
CA PRO A 193 3.27 -36.60 10.07
C PRO A 193 1.93 -36.23 9.42
N ALA A 194 1.99 -35.51 8.31
CA ALA A 194 0.81 -35.18 7.52
C ALA A 194 0.14 -36.46 6.98
N ASP A 195 -1.16 -36.61 7.22
CA ASP A 195 -1.97 -37.74 6.75
C ASP A 195 -3.45 -37.36 6.76
N ASN A 196 -4.25 -38.02 5.92
CA ASN A 196 -5.65 -37.70 5.67
C ASN A 196 -6.64 -38.55 6.49
N ARG A 197 -6.15 -39.25 7.53
CA ARG A 197 -7.02 -40.14 8.32
C ARG A 197 -6.44 -40.55 9.67
N TYR A 198 -6.26 -39.59 10.56
CA TYR A 198 -6.10 -39.90 11.98
C TYR A 198 -7.46 -40.13 12.62
N GLU A 199 -7.49 -40.92 13.68
CA GLU A 199 -8.73 -41.19 14.39
C GLU A 199 -8.56 -40.82 15.86
N PHE A 200 -9.44 -39.96 16.37
CA PHE A 200 -9.54 -39.60 17.78
C PHE A 200 -10.57 -40.51 18.43
N LEU A 201 -10.22 -41.16 19.55
CA LEU A 201 -11.03 -42.20 20.16
C LEU A 201 -11.26 -41.96 21.64
N ALA A 202 -12.48 -42.29 22.08
CA ALA A 202 -12.86 -42.36 23.48
C ALA A 202 -13.49 -43.73 23.80
N PHE A 203 -12.98 -44.38 24.85
CA PHE A 203 -13.44 -45.68 25.33
C PHE A 203 -13.74 -45.62 26.82
N SER A 204 -14.85 -46.25 27.21
CA SER A 204 -15.05 -46.76 28.56
C SER A 204 -14.38 -48.14 28.66
N ASN A 205 -13.53 -48.32 29.67
CA ASN A 205 -12.80 -49.56 29.90
C ASN A 205 -13.64 -50.59 30.68
N GLU A 206 -14.78 -50.17 31.24
CA GLU A 206 -15.62 -50.98 32.10
C GLU A 206 -16.93 -51.39 31.40
N GLU A 207 -17.27 -52.67 31.49
CA GLU A 207 -18.48 -53.20 30.85
C GLU A 207 -19.75 -52.61 31.48
N GLY A 208 -20.60 -52.01 30.65
CA GLY A 208 -21.89 -51.46 31.07
C GLY A 208 -21.85 -50.05 31.68
N LYS A 209 -20.66 -49.46 31.85
CA LYS A 209 -20.51 -48.06 32.26
C LYS A 209 -20.29 -47.15 31.04
N PHE A 210 -21.01 -46.04 30.99
CA PHE A 210 -20.95 -45.06 29.90
C PHE A 210 -20.41 -43.73 30.43
N LEU A 211 -19.60 -43.06 29.61
CA LEU A 211 -19.20 -41.68 29.85
C LEU A 211 -20.40 -40.78 29.49
N SER A 212 -20.81 -39.92 30.42
CA SER A 212 -21.97 -39.04 30.26
C SER A 212 -21.66 -37.94 29.25
N LYS A 213 -20.47 -37.31 29.38
CA LYS A 213 -19.99 -36.24 28.51
C LYS A 213 -18.49 -36.37 28.24
N VAL A 214 -18.08 -36.23 26.99
CA VAL A 214 -16.68 -36.10 26.55
C VAL A 214 -16.57 -34.85 25.72
N THR A 215 -15.75 -33.90 26.16
CA THR A 215 -15.42 -32.67 25.43
C THR A 215 -13.95 -32.68 25.12
N PHE A 216 -13.56 -32.24 23.93
CA PHE A 216 -12.16 -32.23 23.55
C PHE A 216 -11.85 -31.16 22.51
N ASP A 217 -10.61 -30.69 22.57
CA ASP A 217 -10.03 -29.71 21.67
C ASP A 217 -8.70 -30.27 21.16
N VAL A 218 -8.57 -30.44 19.84
CA VAL A 218 -7.34 -30.87 19.18
C VAL A 218 -6.72 -29.67 18.49
N THR A 219 -5.47 -29.35 18.79
CA THR A 219 -4.71 -28.26 18.18
C THR A 219 -3.44 -28.81 17.57
N VAL A 220 -3.17 -28.47 16.31
CA VAL A 220 -1.95 -28.86 15.59
C VAL A 220 -1.25 -27.62 15.09
N HIS A 221 0.07 -27.58 15.25
CA HIS A 221 0.91 -26.65 14.51
C HIS A 221 1.36 -27.34 13.22
N TYR A 222 0.95 -26.82 12.08
CA TYR A 222 1.34 -27.37 10.78
C TYR A 222 2.18 -26.35 9.99
N PHE A 223 2.96 -26.88 9.04
CA PHE A 223 3.81 -26.10 8.16
C PHE A 223 3.41 -26.43 6.71
N ASP A 224 3.16 -25.40 5.90
CA ASP A 224 2.78 -25.55 4.48
C ASP A 224 3.96 -25.37 3.51
N GLY A 225 5.13 -24.97 4.02
CA GLY A 225 6.31 -24.70 3.20
C GLY A 225 6.32 -23.33 2.54
N ILE A 226 5.35 -22.46 2.85
CA ILE A 226 5.20 -21.12 2.29
C ILE A 226 5.35 -20.10 3.43
N PRO A 227 6.36 -19.22 3.39
CA PRO A 227 6.56 -18.22 4.42
C PRO A 227 5.38 -17.25 4.52
N ALA A 228 5.00 -16.84 5.73
CA ALA A 228 3.91 -15.88 5.98
C ALA A 228 4.01 -14.53 5.24
N ASN A 229 5.21 -14.12 4.81
CA ASN A 229 5.42 -12.88 4.03
C ASN A 229 5.45 -13.12 2.50
N MET A 230 5.11 -14.32 2.06
CA MET A 230 5.10 -14.74 0.66
C MET A 230 3.78 -15.40 0.28
N ASN A 231 3.54 -15.48 -1.02
CA ASN A 231 2.46 -16.29 -1.57
C ASN A 231 2.98 -17.64 -2.12
N ASN A 232 2.09 -18.50 -2.60
CA ASN A 232 2.42 -19.84 -3.12
C ASN A 232 3.40 -19.83 -4.33
N ALA A 233 3.55 -18.69 -5.02
CA ALA A 233 4.53 -18.51 -6.08
C ALA A 233 5.82 -17.80 -5.61
N SER A 234 6.04 -17.75 -4.28
CA SER A 234 7.18 -17.11 -3.61
C SER A 234 7.32 -15.61 -3.86
N PHE A 235 6.25 -14.94 -4.32
CA PHE A 235 6.22 -13.49 -4.44
C PHE A 235 6.10 -12.87 -3.05
N TRP A 236 6.90 -11.84 -2.81
CA TRP A 236 6.87 -11.16 -1.52
C TRP A 236 5.63 -10.26 -1.39
N ILE A 237 4.78 -10.58 -0.41
CA ILE A 237 3.58 -9.82 -0.04
C ILE A 237 3.85 -8.85 1.12
N GLY A 238 4.90 -9.11 1.91
CA GLY A 238 5.27 -8.31 3.07
C GLY A 238 4.40 -8.59 4.31
N PRO A 239 4.72 -7.94 5.45
CA PRO A 239 4.07 -8.24 6.72
C PRO A 239 2.58 -7.90 6.67
N GLU A 240 1.80 -8.79 7.25
CA GLU A 240 0.38 -8.61 7.50
C GLU A 240 0.16 -7.53 8.56
N VAL A 241 -0.83 -6.66 8.31
CA VAL A 241 -1.27 -5.64 9.24
C VAL A 241 -2.78 -5.77 9.41
N SER A 242 -3.21 -6.27 10.56
CA SER A 242 -4.64 -6.39 10.91
C SER A 242 -5.21 -5.02 11.32
N ILE A 243 -6.16 -4.50 10.54
CA ILE A 243 -6.92 -3.29 10.87
C ILE A 243 -8.37 -3.70 11.16
N GLY A 244 -8.65 -4.05 12.41
CA GLY A 244 -9.99 -4.47 12.84
C GLY A 244 -10.37 -5.84 12.24
N PRO A 245 -11.44 -5.94 11.43
CA PRO A 245 -11.85 -7.21 10.81
C PRO A 245 -11.17 -7.50 9.46
N VAL A 246 -10.25 -6.64 8.99
CA VAL A 246 -9.59 -6.79 7.68
C VAL A 246 -8.09 -6.87 7.86
N ASP A 247 -7.50 -7.94 7.35
CA ASP A 247 -6.06 -8.12 7.24
C ASP A 247 -5.56 -7.56 5.90
N ILE A 248 -4.59 -6.65 5.96
CA ILE A 248 -4.04 -5.99 4.78
C ILE A 248 -2.53 -6.22 4.66
N HIS A 249 -2.06 -6.35 3.43
CA HIS A 249 -0.63 -6.39 3.09
C HIS A 249 -0.24 -5.10 2.35
N PRO A 250 0.08 -4.01 3.07
CA PRO A 250 0.39 -2.72 2.45
C PRO A 250 1.68 -2.76 1.62
N PHE A 251 2.60 -3.68 1.95
CA PHE A 251 3.89 -3.85 1.27
C PHE A 251 3.89 -4.95 0.21
N ILE A 252 2.72 -5.29 -0.34
CA ILE A 252 2.64 -6.21 -1.47
C ILE A 252 3.41 -5.68 -2.68
N PHE A 253 4.12 -6.56 -3.38
CA PHE A 253 4.94 -6.19 -4.55
C PHE A 253 4.18 -5.38 -5.61
N LEU A 254 2.88 -5.64 -5.78
CA LEU A 254 2.00 -4.92 -6.70
C LEU A 254 1.94 -3.42 -6.36
N ASN A 255 1.85 -3.06 -5.08
CA ASN A 255 1.78 -1.66 -4.65
C ASN A 255 3.00 -0.85 -5.08
N PHE A 256 4.18 -1.47 -5.16
CA PHE A 256 5.40 -0.80 -5.61
C PHE A 256 5.32 -0.26 -7.04
N PHE A 257 4.47 -0.84 -7.91
CA PHE A 257 4.19 -0.28 -9.23
C PHE A 257 3.49 1.09 -9.13
N GLY A 258 2.41 1.16 -8.34
CA GLY A 258 1.69 2.42 -8.10
C GLY A 258 2.55 3.45 -7.37
N LEU A 259 3.30 3.01 -6.36
CA LEU A 259 4.22 3.86 -5.59
C LEU A 259 5.33 4.46 -6.47
N THR A 260 5.80 3.74 -7.49
CA THR A 260 6.78 4.26 -8.45
C THR A 260 6.27 5.52 -9.13
N PHE A 261 5.06 5.49 -9.69
CA PHE A 261 4.48 6.67 -10.34
C PHE A 261 4.06 7.73 -9.33
N PHE A 262 3.59 7.34 -8.14
CA PHE A 262 3.25 8.27 -7.08
C PHE A 262 4.45 9.11 -6.67
N PHE A 263 5.58 8.48 -6.31
CA PHE A 263 6.78 9.19 -5.89
C PHE A 263 7.39 10.01 -7.02
N LEU A 264 7.37 9.54 -8.27
CA LEU A 264 7.89 10.32 -9.40
C LEU A 264 7.08 11.58 -9.71
N LEU A 265 5.75 11.52 -9.59
CA LEU A 265 4.86 12.57 -10.10
C LEU A 265 4.33 13.50 -9.01
N TYR A 266 3.88 12.95 -7.88
CA TYR A 266 3.06 13.69 -6.92
C TYR A 266 3.82 14.76 -6.12
N PRO A 267 4.95 14.48 -5.45
CA PRO A 267 5.57 15.43 -4.51
C PRO A 267 6.05 16.72 -5.18
N ALA A 268 6.70 16.59 -6.35
CA ALA A 268 7.18 17.74 -7.11
C ALA A 268 6.04 18.62 -7.63
N SER A 269 4.97 17.98 -8.13
CA SER A 269 3.78 18.69 -8.61
C SER A 269 3.04 19.42 -7.47
N TYR A 270 2.87 18.76 -6.34
CA TYR A 270 2.24 19.34 -5.15
C TYR A 270 2.99 20.57 -4.63
N TYR A 271 4.33 20.48 -4.55
CA TYR A 271 5.16 21.61 -4.15
C TYR A 271 5.04 22.80 -5.12
N TRP A 272 5.10 22.54 -6.43
CA TRP A 272 4.98 23.59 -7.44
C TRP A 272 3.61 24.28 -7.38
N GLU A 273 2.54 23.52 -7.20
CA GLU A 273 1.19 24.07 -7.02
C GLU A 273 1.11 24.98 -5.78
N ARG A 274 1.74 24.60 -4.67
CA ARG A 274 1.76 25.42 -3.45
C ARG A 274 2.48 26.75 -3.68
N VAL A 275 3.58 26.73 -4.41
CA VAL A 275 4.33 27.94 -4.80
C VAL A 275 3.47 28.84 -5.69
N GLU A 276 2.81 28.27 -6.69
CA GLU A 276 1.94 29.01 -7.61
C GLU A 276 0.71 29.59 -6.89
N GLY A 277 0.13 28.84 -5.95
CA GLY A 277 -0.97 29.27 -5.10
C GLY A 277 -0.61 30.52 -4.28
N ALA A 278 0.57 30.51 -3.65
CA ALA A 278 1.06 31.67 -2.89
C ALA A 278 1.25 32.92 -3.77
N LYS A 279 1.72 32.75 -5.02
CA LYS A 279 1.79 33.87 -5.98
C LYS A 279 0.41 34.39 -6.35
N ASN A 280 -0.54 33.49 -6.61
CA ASN A 280 -1.89 33.87 -6.98
C ASN A 280 -2.64 34.61 -5.85
N GLU A 281 -2.40 34.26 -4.58
CA GLU A 281 -2.94 35.00 -3.42
C GLU A 281 -2.49 36.47 -3.38
N VAL A 282 -1.22 36.73 -3.75
CA VAL A 282 -0.67 38.09 -3.87
C VAL A 282 -1.31 38.84 -5.04
N GLU A 283 -1.42 38.19 -6.20
CA GLU A 283 -2.02 38.80 -7.39
C GLU A 283 -3.52 39.09 -7.24
N GLU A 284 -4.25 38.33 -6.43
CA GLU A 284 -5.68 38.53 -6.21
C GLU A 284 -5.99 39.86 -5.50
N LYS A 285 -5.10 40.32 -4.61
CA LYS A 285 -5.26 41.58 -3.85
C LYS A 285 -4.62 42.79 -4.52
N PHE A 286 -3.81 42.58 -5.54
CA PHE A 286 -3.10 43.64 -6.24
C PHE A 286 -4.03 44.66 -6.96
N PRO A 287 -5.12 44.27 -7.64
CA PRO A 287 -6.04 45.22 -8.26
C PRO A 287 -6.71 46.16 -7.25
N ASP A 288 -7.08 45.65 -6.07
CA ASP A 288 -7.68 46.44 -4.99
C ASP A 288 -6.70 47.49 -4.47
N PHE A 289 -5.44 47.09 -4.23
CA PHE A 289 -4.36 47.99 -3.86
C PHE A 289 -4.16 49.12 -4.89
N LEU A 290 -4.12 48.79 -6.19
CA LEU A 290 -3.96 49.79 -7.25
C LEU A 290 -5.14 50.77 -7.32
N ARG A 291 -6.36 50.27 -7.13
CA ARG A 291 -7.58 51.09 -7.13
C ARG A 291 -7.58 52.09 -5.97
N ASP A 292 -7.32 51.61 -4.76
CA ASP A 292 -7.31 52.46 -3.57
C ASP A 292 -6.18 53.51 -3.66
N LEU A 293 -5.02 53.14 -4.23
CA LEU A 293 -3.94 54.07 -4.55
C LEU A 293 -4.37 55.16 -5.54
N ALA A 294 -5.12 54.78 -6.57
CA ALA A 294 -5.66 55.74 -7.53
C ALA A 294 -6.68 56.70 -6.90
N GLU A 295 -7.54 56.19 -6.01
CA GLU A 295 -8.55 56.97 -5.30
C GLU A 295 -7.92 57.99 -4.34
N TYR A 296 -6.93 57.60 -3.54
CA TYR A 296 -6.21 58.51 -2.65
C TYR A 296 -5.45 59.60 -3.41
N TRP A 297 -4.80 59.23 -4.51
CA TRP A 297 -4.11 60.20 -5.36
C TRP A 297 -5.10 61.18 -6.02
N LYS A 298 -6.25 60.69 -6.51
CA LYS A 298 -7.33 61.56 -7.04
C LYS A 298 -7.91 62.49 -5.96
N GLY A 299 -7.90 62.06 -4.70
CA GLY A 299 -8.27 62.86 -3.53
C GLY A 299 -7.28 63.98 -3.18
N GLY A 300 -6.17 64.10 -3.91
CA GLY A 300 -5.18 65.17 -3.74
C GLY A 300 -4.08 64.85 -2.72
N LEU A 301 -4.00 63.62 -2.21
CA LEU A 301 -2.88 63.19 -1.38
C LEU A 301 -1.62 63.03 -2.23
N SER A 302 -0.46 63.38 -1.66
CA SER A 302 0.83 63.04 -2.27
C SER A 302 1.03 61.52 -2.29
N MET A 303 1.84 61.00 -3.23
CA MET A 303 2.00 59.57 -3.49
C MET A 303 2.62 58.86 -2.28
N THR A 304 3.52 59.55 -1.58
CA THR A 304 4.11 59.09 -0.33
C THR A 304 3.06 58.94 0.76
N VAL A 305 2.18 59.92 0.94
CA VAL A 305 1.11 59.89 1.95
C VAL A 305 0.02 58.87 1.58
N ALA A 306 -0.31 58.73 0.28
CA ALA A 306 -1.25 57.74 -0.20
C ALA A 306 -0.77 56.31 0.12
N VAL A 307 0.48 55.98 -0.19
CA VAL A 307 1.07 54.68 0.14
C VAL A 307 1.18 54.46 1.65
N GLN A 308 1.54 55.49 2.43
CA GLN A 308 1.56 55.40 3.90
C GLN A 308 0.19 55.08 4.48
N THR A 309 -0.87 55.66 3.92
CA THR A 309 -2.25 55.38 4.32
C THR A 309 -2.62 53.94 3.96
N LEU A 310 -2.30 53.49 2.75
CA LEU A 310 -2.56 52.12 2.29
C LEU A 310 -1.77 51.06 3.06
N ALA A 311 -0.59 51.38 3.57
CA ALA A 311 0.20 50.45 4.39
C ALA A 311 -0.47 50.12 5.74
N THR A 312 -1.50 50.89 6.14
CA THR A 312 -2.34 50.60 7.30
C THR A 312 -3.61 49.81 6.96
N SER A 313 -3.91 49.63 5.67
CA SER A 313 -5.07 48.88 5.17
C SER A 313 -4.76 47.38 5.03
N GLU A 314 -5.80 46.56 4.85
CA GLU A 314 -5.68 45.09 4.72
C GLU A 314 -5.71 44.60 3.26
N TYR A 315 -4.54 44.17 2.76
CA TYR A 315 -4.32 43.53 1.46
C TYR A 315 -3.78 42.09 1.57
N GLY A 316 -3.97 41.44 2.72
CA GLY A 316 -3.60 40.04 2.92
C GLY A 316 -2.11 39.76 2.66
N ALA A 317 -1.81 38.85 1.73
CA ALA A 317 -0.44 38.46 1.35
C ALA A 317 0.41 39.62 0.79
N LEU A 318 -0.21 40.74 0.40
CA LEU A 318 0.48 41.92 -0.13
C LEU A 318 0.94 42.90 0.96
N ASN A 319 0.44 42.78 2.20
CA ASN A 319 0.65 43.76 3.26
C ASN A 319 2.14 44.01 3.57
N ASP A 320 2.93 42.95 3.67
CA ASP A 320 4.35 43.07 3.98
C ASP A 320 5.12 43.83 2.89
N GLU A 321 4.74 43.64 1.62
CA GLU A 321 5.37 44.31 0.49
C GLU A 321 4.92 45.78 0.35
N VAL A 322 3.65 46.08 0.66
CA VAL A 322 3.15 47.47 0.73
C VAL A 322 3.79 48.23 1.88
N LYS A 323 4.00 47.58 3.04
CA LYS A 323 4.68 48.19 4.19
C LYS A 323 6.14 48.55 3.88
N LYS A 324 6.89 47.64 3.25
CA LYS A 324 8.25 47.93 2.77
C LYS A 324 8.28 49.11 1.80
N MET A 325 7.31 49.20 0.90
CA MET A 325 7.18 50.32 -0.04
C MET A 325 6.92 51.65 0.70
N SER A 326 6.08 51.64 1.74
CA SER A 326 5.84 52.80 2.62
C SER A 326 7.13 53.27 3.32
N ASP A 327 7.89 52.33 3.90
CA ASP A 327 9.16 52.63 4.59
C ASP A 327 10.18 53.27 3.62
N GLN A 328 10.33 52.70 2.43
CA GLN A 328 11.22 53.23 1.38
C GLN A 328 10.84 54.65 0.94
N LEU A 329 9.54 54.93 0.78
CA LEU A 329 9.05 56.26 0.46
C LEU A 329 9.25 57.26 1.62
N SER A 330 9.11 56.80 2.87
CA SER A 330 9.36 57.62 4.07
C SER A 330 10.81 58.10 4.16
N TRP A 331 11.76 57.33 3.60
CA TRP A 331 13.18 57.67 3.54
C TRP A 331 13.55 58.58 2.35
N GLY A 332 12.55 59.07 1.60
CA GLY A 332 12.75 60.01 0.51
C GLY A 332 13.21 59.39 -0.82
N ILE A 333 13.09 58.07 -0.97
CA ILE A 333 13.36 57.38 -2.24
C ILE A 333 12.26 57.75 -3.25
N LYS A 334 12.62 57.94 -4.52
CA LYS A 334 11.67 58.30 -5.58
C LYS A 334 10.66 57.18 -5.80
N PHE A 335 9.38 57.53 -5.93
CA PHE A 335 8.29 56.59 -6.17
C PHE A 335 8.53 55.67 -7.38
N SER A 336 9.06 56.21 -8.48
CA SER A 336 9.44 55.44 -9.67
C SER A 336 10.38 54.27 -9.38
N ASP A 337 11.30 54.45 -8.43
CA ASP A 337 12.31 53.45 -8.08
C ASP A 337 11.75 52.46 -7.07
N VAL A 338 10.96 52.93 -6.10
CA VAL A 338 10.32 52.08 -5.10
C VAL A 338 9.30 51.14 -5.74
N ILE A 339 8.46 51.63 -6.65
CA ILE A 339 7.42 50.81 -7.26
C ILE A 339 7.99 49.73 -8.19
N ARG A 340 9.11 50.03 -8.88
CA ARG A 340 9.86 49.03 -9.64
C ARG A 340 10.46 47.96 -8.74
N GLN A 341 11.10 48.36 -7.63
CA GLN A 341 11.61 47.40 -6.65
C GLN A 341 10.49 46.55 -6.03
N PHE A 342 9.30 47.12 -5.81
CA PHE A 342 8.13 46.37 -5.39
C PHE A 342 7.72 45.32 -6.43
N ALA A 343 7.68 45.66 -7.72
CA ALA A 343 7.40 44.71 -8.79
C ALA A 343 8.44 43.58 -8.88
N ASP A 344 9.73 43.88 -8.66
CA ASP A 344 10.80 42.88 -8.65
C ASP A 344 10.78 41.96 -7.42
N ARG A 345 10.25 42.45 -6.30
CA ARG A 345 10.05 41.64 -5.08
C ARG A 345 8.86 40.71 -5.18
N VAL A 346 7.73 41.21 -5.67
CA VAL A 346 6.52 40.41 -5.90
C VAL A 346 6.74 39.42 -7.04
N GLY A 347 7.44 39.84 -8.10
CA GLY A 347 8.00 38.95 -9.11
C GLY A 347 6.98 38.21 -9.97
N THR A 348 5.74 38.70 -10.04
CA THR A 348 4.71 38.09 -10.89
C THR A 348 4.50 38.88 -12.19
N PRO A 349 4.16 38.21 -13.31
CA PRO A 349 4.00 38.87 -14.61
C PRO A 349 2.91 39.94 -14.62
N LEU A 350 1.81 39.73 -13.88
CA LEU A 350 0.70 40.66 -13.77
C LEU A 350 1.15 41.96 -13.10
N VAL A 351 1.84 41.86 -11.97
CA VAL A 351 2.34 43.01 -11.21
C VAL A 351 3.40 43.76 -11.99
N GLN A 352 4.36 43.06 -12.60
CA GLN A 352 5.41 43.68 -13.41
C GLN A 352 4.83 44.49 -14.58
N ARG A 353 3.83 43.93 -15.29
CA ARG A 353 3.18 44.62 -16.41
C ARG A 353 2.44 45.87 -15.97
N ALA A 354 1.65 45.78 -14.90
CA ALA A 354 0.90 46.92 -14.37
C ALA A 354 1.83 48.03 -13.86
N ILE A 355 2.87 47.67 -13.10
CA ILE A 355 3.84 48.63 -12.59
C ILE A 355 4.66 49.29 -13.71
N ALA A 356 5.05 48.56 -14.75
CA ALA A 356 5.75 49.14 -15.90
C ALA A 356 4.92 50.24 -16.58
N LEU A 357 3.60 50.02 -16.74
CA LEU A 357 2.69 51.02 -17.30
C LEU A 357 2.60 52.27 -16.39
N ILE A 358 2.52 52.08 -15.08
CA ILE A 358 2.46 53.17 -14.10
C ILE A 358 3.77 53.97 -14.09
N ALA A 359 4.92 53.30 -14.14
CA ALA A 359 6.23 53.95 -14.12
C ALA A 359 6.50 54.77 -15.40
N GLU A 360 6.06 54.28 -16.56
CA GLU A 360 6.21 55.02 -17.82
C GLU A 360 5.27 56.23 -17.86
N ALA A 361 4.08 56.10 -17.29
CA ALA A 361 3.12 57.18 -17.13
C ALA A 361 3.60 58.32 -16.24
N ASP A 362 4.22 57.98 -15.10
CA ASP A 362 4.85 58.93 -14.18
C ASP A 362 5.97 59.71 -14.89
N ARG A 363 6.80 59.00 -15.67
CA ARG A 363 7.90 59.61 -16.45
C ARG A 363 7.40 60.53 -17.56
N ALA A 364 6.31 60.19 -18.22
CA ALA A 364 5.72 60.97 -19.31
C ALA A 364 4.92 62.19 -18.82
N GLY A 365 4.72 62.37 -17.51
CA GLY A 365 3.97 63.49 -16.94
C GLY A 365 2.47 63.46 -17.25
N GLY A 366 1.92 62.27 -17.53
CA GLY A 366 0.51 62.07 -17.80
C GLY A 366 -0.36 62.18 -16.55
N LYS A 367 -1.69 62.10 -16.72
CA LYS A 367 -2.62 61.98 -15.58
C LYS A 367 -2.48 60.60 -14.94
N ILE A 368 -1.54 60.48 -13.99
CA ILE A 368 -1.23 59.22 -13.31
C ILE A 368 -2.44 58.61 -12.59
N SER A 369 -3.40 59.43 -12.14
CA SER A 369 -4.70 58.97 -11.60
C SER A 369 -5.45 58.08 -12.59
N ASP A 370 -5.56 58.52 -13.85
CA ASP A 370 -6.38 57.85 -14.86
C ASP A 370 -5.70 56.55 -15.30
N ILE A 371 -4.37 56.52 -15.28
CA ILE A 371 -3.57 55.35 -15.63
C ILE A 371 -3.58 54.31 -14.51
N LEU A 372 -3.50 54.73 -13.24
CA LEU A 372 -3.66 53.83 -12.09
C LEU A 372 -5.05 53.18 -12.07
N VAL A 373 -6.12 53.95 -12.32
CA VAL A 373 -7.49 53.40 -12.44
C VAL A 373 -7.57 52.42 -13.60
N THR A 374 -6.98 52.76 -14.75
CA THR A 374 -6.96 51.87 -15.92
C THR A 374 -6.21 50.56 -15.63
N ALA A 375 -5.05 50.63 -14.97
CA ALA A 375 -4.27 49.45 -14.59
C ALA A 375 -4.98 48.58 -13.54
N ALA A 376 -5.69 49.20 -12.59
CA ALA A 376 -6.50 48.49 -11.60
C ALA A 376 -7.68 47.75 -12.26
N ASN A 377 -8.39 48.41 -13.18
CA ASN A 377 -9.49 47.80 -13.93
C ASN A 377 -9.00 46.66 -14.84
N ASP A 378 -7.89 46.86 -15.57
CA ASP A 378 -7.27 45.81 -16.41
C ASP A 378 -6.85 44.59 -15.57
N SER A 379 -6.19 44.82 -14.43
CA SER A 379 -5.78 43.74 -13.52
C SER A 379 -6.99 42.99 -12.94
N ARG A 380 -8.07 43.71 -12.62
CA ARG A 380 -9.32 43.14 -12.10
C ARG A 380 -10.06 42.33 -13.16
N GLU A 381 -10.14 42.85 -14.39
CA GLU A 381 -10.74 42.14 -15.52
C GLU A 381 -9.96 40.86 -15.84
N LEU A 382 -8.63 40.92 -15.82
CA LEU A 382 -7.78 39.75 -16.01
C LEU A 382 -8.04 38.66 -14.96
N LYS A 383 -8.12 39.03 -13.67
CA LYS A 383 -8.47 38.09 -12.60
C LYS A 383 -9.90 37.55 -12.70
N PHE A 384 -10.84 38.37 -13.16
CA PHE A 384 -12.20 37.92 -13.42
C PHE A 384 -12.23 36.86 -14.54
N LEU A 385 -11.53 37.10 -15.65
CA LEU A 385 -11.40 36.17 -16.77
C LEU A 385 -10.68 34.87 -16.36
N GLU A 386 -9.62 34.96 -15.55
CA GLU A 386 -8.94 33.78 -14.99
C GLU A 386 -9.88 32.96 -14.10
N GLY A 387 -10.68 33.63 -13.27
CA GLY A 387 -11.70 32.99 -12.43
C GLY A 387 -12.79 32.28 -13.23
N GLU A 388 -13.28 32.92 -14.30
CA GLU A 388 -14.26 32.33 -15.22
C GLU A 388 -13.68 31.11 -15.94
N ARG A 389 -12.46 31.23 -16.47
CA ARG A 389 -11.73 30.12 -17.07
C ARG A 389 -11.55 28.96 -16.08
N ARG A 390 -11.14 29.25 -14.84
CA ARG A 390 -10.94 28.22 -13.80
C ARG A 390 -12.22 27.48 -13.47
N ARG A 391 -13.37 28.18 -13.41
CA ARG A 391 -14.68 27.55 -13.19
C ARG A 391 -15.11 26.69 -14.38
N ALA A 392 -14.97 27.20 -15.60
CA ALA A 392 -15.29 26.46 -16.82
C ALA A 392 -14.45 25.20 -16.96
N ILE A 393 -13.14 25.28 -16.68
CA ILE A 393 -12.22 24.14 -16.69
C ILE A 393 -12.50 23.17 -15.53
N GLY A 394 -12.89 23.68 -14.36
CA GLY A 394 -13.14 22.88 -13.17
C GLY A 394 -14.21 21.80 -13.40
N SER A 395 -15.24 22.09 -14.19
CA SER A 395 -16.27 21.10 -14.55
C SER A 395 -15.70 19.97 -15.43
N TYR A 396 -14.81 20.25 -16.38
CA TYR A 396 -14.15 19.23 -17.19
C TYR A 396 -13.25 18.32 -16.35
N ILE A 397 -12.51 18.88 -15.38
CA ILE A 397 -11.71 18.08 -14.45
C ILE A 397 -12.62 17.13 -13.65
N ALA A 398 -13.77 17.61 -13.17
CA ALA A 398 -14.74 16.76 -12.45
C ALA A 398 -15.24 15.59 -13.30
N VAL A 399 -15.48 15.80 -14.61
CA VAL A 399 -15.87 14.71 -15.53
C VAL A 399 -14.77 13.64 -15.64
N ILE A 400 -13.50 14.04 -15.74
CA ILE A 400 -12.36 13.11 -15.79
C ILE A 400 -12.29 12.27 -14.51
N TRP A 401 -12.48 12.90 -13.34
CA TRP A 401 -12.53 12.21 -12.06
C TRP A 401 -13.69 11.21 -11.98
N THR A 402 -14.89 11.61 -12.39
CA THR A 402 -16.05 10.72 -12.44
C THR A 402 -15.80 9.53 -13.35
N SER A 403 -15.25 9.75 -14.55
CA SER A 403 -14.92 8.66 -15.48
C SER A 403 -13.89 7.68 -14.89
N TYR A 404 -12.90 8.19 -14.15
CA TYR A 404 -11.92 7.35 -13.46
C TYR A 404 -12.57 6.51 -12.37
N PHE A 405 -13.44 7.09 -11.54
CA PHE A 405 -14.14 6.35 -10.49
C PHE A 405 -15.08 5.28 -11.04
N VAL A 406 -15.78 5.55 -12.14
CA VAL A 406 -16.60 4.54 -12.82
C VAL A 406 -15.75 3.38 -13.30
N PHE A 407 -14.61 3.65 -13.95
CA PHE A 407 -13.69 2.61 -14.39
C PHE A 407 -13.13 1.80 -13.21
N LEU A 408 -12.68 2.48 -12.15
CA LEU A 408 -12.21 1.85 -10.93
C LEU A 408 -13.27 0.93 -10.32
N GLY A 409 -14.53 1.38 -10.24
CA GLY A 409 -15.63 0.58 -9.72
C GLY A 409 -15.91 -0.68 -10.54
N VAL A 410 -15.87 -0.59 -11.87
CA VAL A 410 -16.01 -1.75 -12.77
C VAL A 410 -14.87 -2.75 -12.54
N ILE A 411 -13.62 -2.28 -12.50
CA ILE A 411 -12.45 -3.14 -12.31
C ILE A 411 -12.47 -3.84 -10.95
N VAL A 412 -12.83 -3.12 -9.88
CA VAL A 412 -12.95 -3.72 -8.53
C VAL A 412 -14.07 -4.76 -8.50
N THR A 413 -15.20 -4.48 -9.13
CA THR A 413 -16.30 -5.46 -9.24
C THR A 413 -15.85 -6.72 -9.98
N LEU A 414 -15.11 -6.58 -11.08
CA LEU A 414 -14.52 -7.72 -11.78
C LEU A 414 -13.50 -8.47 -10.91
N ALA A 415 -12.65 -7.76 -10.17
CA ALA A 415 -11.65 -8.39 -9.31
C ALA A 415 -12.29 -9.23 -8.20
N VAL A 416 -13.31 -8.70 -7.51
CA VAL A 416 -13.92 -9.35 -6.33
C VAL A 416 -14.95 -10.41 -6.70
N VAL A 417 -15.73 -10.21 -7.77
CA VAL A 417 -16.83 -11.13 -8.12
C VAL A 417 -16.41 -12.12 -9.21
N PHE A 418 -15.72 -11.65 -10.25
CA PHE A 418 -15.50 -12.45 -11.44
C PHE A 418 -14.27 -13.35 -11.33
N ILE A 419 -13.16 -12.87 -10.75
CA ILE A 419 -11.94 -13.69 -10.61
C ILE A 419 -12.19 -14.92 -9.71
N PRO A 420 -12.80 -14.81 -8.51
CA PRO A 420 -13.08 -15.99 -7.69
C PRO A 420 -14.04 -16.96 -8.37
N ALA A 421 -15.02 -16.48 -9.12
CA ALA A 421 -15.96 -17.34 -9.86
C ALA A 421 -15.26 -18.19 -10.93
N ILE A 422 -14.27 -17.63 -11.64
CA ILE A 422 -13.45 -18.39 -12.60
C ILE A 422 -12.52 -19.35 -11.87
N ALA A 423 -11.83 -18.87 -10.83
CA ALA A 423 -10.87 -19.66 -10.07
C ALA A 423 -11.52 -20.91 -9.43
N GLY A 424 -12.67 -20.72 -8.77
CA GLY A 424 -13.43 -21.81 -8.14
C GLY A 424 -14.07 -22.78 -9.13
N SER A 425 -14.27 -22.38 -10.40
CA SER A 425 -14.73 -23.30 -11.44
C SER A 425 -13.62 -24.27 -11.87
N ASN A 426 -12.35 -23.84 -11.83
CA ASN A 426 -11.20 -24.66 -12.19
C ASN A 426 -10.83 -25.69 -11.09
N SER A 427 -11.17 -25.44 -9.82
CA SER A 427 -10.81 -26.31 -8.69
C SER A 427 -11.77 -27.49 -8.46
N SER A 428 -12.84 -27.60 -9.24
CA SER A 428 -13.85 -28.67 -9.11
C SER A 428 -13.44 -30.03 -9.72
N GLY A 429 -12.15 -30.26 -9.94
CA GLY A 429 -11.59 -31.52 -10.40
C GLY A 429 -10.49 -32.02 -9.46
N GLU A 430 -10.87 -32.74 -8.41
CA GLU A 430 -9.97 -33.60 -7.63
C GLU A 430 -9.52 -34.77 -8.51
N ASP A 431 -8.32 -34.68 -9.11
CA ASP A 431 -7.32 -35.76 -9.14
C ASP A 431 -5.98 -35.23 -9.68
N GLY A 432 -4.88 -35.71 -9.13
CA GLY A 432 -3.55 -35.10 -9.25
C GLY A 432 -2.87 -35.15 -10.63
N GLY A 433 -1.87 -34.28 -10.77
CA GLY A 433 -0.76 -34.46 -11.71
C GLY A 433 -0.75 -33.55 -12.94
N ASP A 434 0.30 -32.72 -12.97
CA ASP A 434 0.82 -31.98 -14.11
C ASP A 434 0.02 -30.76 -14.64
N SER A 435 0.80 -29.75 -14.98
CA SER A 435 0.51 -28.41 -15.46
C SER A 435 -0.14 -28.36 -16.86
N GLY A 436 -1.23 -29.11 -17.08
CA GLY A 436 -2.00 -29.12 -18.32
C GLY A 436 -3.47 -28.78 -18.06
N GLY A 437 -3.93 -27.64 -18.56
CA GLY A 437 -5.31 -27.17 -18.38
C GLY A 437 -6.39 -28.22 -18.71
N GLN A 438 -7.48 -28.22 -17.95
CA GLN A 438 -8.59 -29.15 -18.11
C GLN A 438 -9.24 -29.00 -19.50
N THR A 439 -9.43 -30.12 -20.21
CA THR A 439 -10.06 -30.13 -21.53
C THR A 439 -11.50 -30.62 -21.43
N ILE A 440 -12.46 -29.70 -21.40
CA ILE A 440 -13.88 -30.04 -21.61
C ILE A 440 -14.18 -29.83 -23.10
N GLY A 441 -14.14 -30.92 -23.88
CA GLY A 441 -14.33 -30.89 -25.33
C GLY A 441 -13.14 -30.28 -26.09
N ASN A 442 -13.41 -29.53 -27.17
CA ASN A 442 -12.39 -28.84 -28.00
C ASN A 442 -11.94 -27.49 -27.39
N MET A 443 -12.26 -27.23 -26.12
CA MET A 443 -11.82 -26.02 -25.40
C MET A 443 -10.88 -26.44 -24.27
N THR A 444 -9.61 -26.07 -24.39
CA THR A 444 -8.62 -26.24 -23.33
C THR A 444 -8.80 -25.09 -22.34
N ILE A 445 -9.38 -25.36 -21.18
CA ILE A 445 -9.43 -24.39 -20.08
C ILE A 445 -8.04 -24.38 -19.48
N ARG A 446 -7.22 -23.43 -19.93
CA ARG A 446 -5.89 -23.22 -19.36
C ARG A 446 -6.08 -22.98 -17.86
N ASN A 447 -5.25 -23.59 -17.02
CA ASN A 447 -5.20 -23.23 -15.60
C ASN A 447 -4.81 -21.74 -15.56
N ILE A 448 -5.72 -20.87 -15.11
CA ILE A 448 -5.50 -19.43 -15.10
C ILE A 448 -5.28 -18.99 -13.65
N ASP A 449 -4.11 -18.42 -13.42
CA ASP A 449 -3.72 -17.82 -12.15
C ASP A 449 -4.55 -16.54 -11.87
N PRO A 450 -5.33 -16.51 -10.77
CA PRO A 450 -6.05 -15.32 -10.32
C PRO A 450 -5.15 -14.08 -10.16
N LEU A 451 -3.92 -14.29 -9.69
CA LEU A 451 -2.96 -13.21 -9.42
C LEU A 451 -2.57 -12.47 -10.71
N PHE A 452 -2.49 -13.17 -11.85
CA PHE A 452 -2.18 -12.57 -13.14
C PHE A 452 -3.23 -11.53 -13.55
N PHE A 453 -4.52 -11.86 -13.45
CA PHE A 453 -5.59 -10.92 -13.80
C PHE A 453 -5.63 -9.73 -12.85
N LEU A 454 -5.52 -9.99 -11.56
CA LEU A 454 -5.46 -8.95 -10.53
C LEU A 454 -4.30 -7.97 -10.80
N THR A 455 -3.13 -8.50 -11.18
CA THR A 455 -1.94 -7.73 -11.58
C THR A 455 -2.22 -6.84 -12.79
N VAL A 456 -2.77 -7.40 -13.86
CA VAL A 456 -3.09 -6.66 -15.11
C VAL A 456 -4.11 -5.55 -14.85
N PHE A 457 -5.15 -5.83 -14.08
CA PHE A 457 -6.18 -4.86 -13.71
C PHE A 457 -5.61 -3.71 -12.88
N TYR A 458 -4.80 -4.02 -11.87
CA TYR A 458 -4.17 -3.01 -11.04
C TYR A 458 -3.21 -2.11 -11.84
N TYR A 459 -2.38 -2.69 -12.72
CA TYR A 459 -1.49 -1.91 -13.59
C TYR A 459 -2.27 -1.06 -14.59
N GLY A 460 -3.36 -1.59 -15.14
CA GLY A 460 -4.25 -0.85 -16.04
C GLY A 460 -4.87 0.38 -15.37
N VAL A 461 -5.41 0.23 -14.15
CA VAL A 461 -5.97 1.33 -13.35
C VAL A 461 -4.90 2.36 -13.01
N THR A 462 -3.70 1.92 -12.63
CA THR A 462 -2.57 2.82 -12.30
C THR A 462 -2.15 3.63 -13.54
N MET A 463 -1.99 3.00 -14.69
CA MET A 463 -1.62 3.69 -15.94
C MET A 463 -2.73 4.64 -16.40
N GLN A 464 -3.99 4.27 -16.22
CA GLN A 464 -5.11 5.16 -16.51
C GLN A 464 -5.13 6.38 -15.56
N ALA A 465 -4.81 6.21 -14.27
CA ALA A 465 -4.68 7.31 -13.32
C ALA A 465 -3.60 8.32 -13.75
N VAL A 466 -2.46 7.82 -14.24
CA VAL A 466 -1.39 8.67 -14.80
C VAL A 466 -1.92 9.44 -16.02
N GLY A 467 -2.55 8.77 -16.98
CA GLY A 467 -3.08 9.39 -18.20
C GLY A 467 -4.20 10.41 -17.95
N ASN A 468 -5.20 10.05 -17.14
CA ASN A 468 -6.32 10.93 -16.82
C ASN A 468 -5.88 12.15 -16.00
N GLY A 469 -4.98 11.96 -15.02
CA GLY A 469 -4.47 13.06 -14.22
C GLY A 469 -3.61 14.05 -15.02
N THR A 470 -2.73 13.54 -15.91
CA THR A 470 -1.94 14.40 -16.80
C THR A 470 -2.82 15.19 -17.76
N MET A 471 -3.85 14.56 -18.33
CA MET A 471 -4.82 15.22 -19.20
C MET A 471 -5.61 16.31 -18.46
N ALA A 472 -6.03 16.05 -17.22
CA ALA A 472 -6.72 17.04 -16.40
C ALA A 472 -5.88 18.31 -16.17
N GLY A 473 -4.57 18.16 -15.95
CA GLY A 473 -3.66 19.29 -15.80
C GLY A 473 -3.39 20.05 -17.11
N LEU A 474 -3.23 19.33 -18.21
CA LEU A 474 -3.02 19.94 -19.53
C LEU A 474 -4.23 20.78 -19.94
N MET A 475 -5.45 20.30 -19.71
CA MET A 475 -6.65 21.09 -19.93
C MET A 475 -6.72 22.33 -19.02
N SER A 476 -6.24 22.23 -17.78
CA SER A 476 -6.33 23.31 -16.80
C SER A 476 -5.39 24.47 -17.06
N THR A 477 -4.08 24.19 -17.07
CA THR A 477 -3.05 25.22 -17.13
C THR A 477 -2.20 25.14 -18.41
N GLY A 478 -2.50 24.21 -19.32
CA GLY A 478 -1.69 23.97 -20.53
C GLY A 478 -0.34 23.30 -20.24
N ARG A 479 -0.10 22.85 -19.00
CA ARG A 479 1.18 22.27 -18.54
C ARG A 479 0.94 20.89 -17.94
N PHE A 480 1.77 19.92 -18.32
CA PHE A 480 1.72 18.56 -17.77
C PHE A 480 2.06 18.52 -16.27
N SER A 481 2.95 19.41 -15.81
CA SER A 481 3.40 19.46 -14.41
C SER A 481 2.26 19.65 -13.42
N THR A 482 1.21 20.37 -13.79
CA THR A 482 0.02 20.60 -12.95
C THR A 482 -0.89 19.38 -12.89
N GLY A 483 -0.82 18.49 -13.89
CA GLY A 483 -1.64 17.28 -13.96
C GLY A 483 -1.14 16.15 -13.07
N PHE A 484 0.17 16.13 -12.81
CA PHE A 484 0.80 15.14 -11.95
C PHE A 484 0.23 15.10 -10.52
N LYS A 485 -0.28 16.22 -9.97
CA LYS A 485 -1.00 16.22 -8.70
C LYS A 485 -2.28 15.38 -8.77
N HIS A 486 -3.04 15.51 -9.87
CA HIS A 486 -4.26 14.74 -10.09
C HIS A 486 -3.95 13.27 -10.33
N SER A 487 -2.89 12.97 -11.09
CA SER A 487 -2.41 11.59 -11.28
C SER A 487 -2.04 10.96 -9.94
N GLY A 488 -1.27 11.66 -9.11
CA GLY A 488 -0.87 11.16 -7.79
C GLY A 488 -2.04 10.93 -6.84
N MET A 489 -3.03 11.84 -6.82
CA MET A 489 -4.24 11.64 -6.00
C MET A 489 -5.07 10.45 -6.47
N MET A 490 -5.23 10.26 -7.79
CA MET A 490 -5.92 9.09 -8.34
C MET A 490 -5.18 7.78 -8.03
N ILE A 491 -3.85 7.76 -8.16
CA ILE A 491 -3.03 6.59 -7.79
C ILE A 491 -3.19 6.25 -6.31
N LEU A 492 -3.18 7.25 -5.43
CA LEU A 492 -3.40 7.05 -4.00
C LEU A 492 -4.79 6.44 -3.72
N VAL A 493 -5.82 6.92 -4.42
CA VAL A 493 -7.16 6.33 -4.33
C VAL A 493 -7.16 4.87 -4.80
N SER A 494 -6.53 4.53 -5.94
CA SER A 494 -6.46 3.13 -6.37
C SER A 494 -5.68 2.24 -5.41
N LEU A 495 -4.58 2.74 -4.83
CA LEU A 495 -3.79 2.01 -3.84
C LEU A 495 -4.65 1.62 -2.64
N LEU A 496 -5.42 2.58 -2.10
CA LEU A 496 -6.32 2.31 -0.98
C LEU A 496 -7.44 1.33 -1.38
N VAL A 497 -8.13 1.60 -2.49
CA VAL A 497 -9.27 0.77 -2.91
C VAL A 497 -8.86 -0.67 -3.18
N PHE A 498 -7.74 -0.91 -3.86
CA PHE A 498 -7.27 -2.28 -4.11
C PHE A 498 -6.83 -2.98 -2.82
N ASN A 499 -6.11 -2.28 -1.93
CA ASN A 499 -5.63 -2.87 -0.69
C ASN A 499 -6.79 -3.27 0.25
N PHE A 500 -7.88 -2.52 0.28
CA PHE A 500 -9.05 -2.84 1.12
C PHE A 500 -10.07 -3.79 0.47
N LEU A 501 -10.26 -3.73 -0.86
CA LEU A 501 -11.35 -4.48 -1.51
C LEU A 501 -10.87 -5.64 -2.39
N ALA A 502 -9.75 -5.49 -3.10
CA ALA A 502 -9.35 -6.44 -4.14
C ALA A 502 -8.25 -7.41 -3.66
N PHE A 503 -7.35 -6.97 -2.79
CA PHE A 503 -6.27 -7.76 -2.22
C PHE A 503 -6.78 -8.64 -1.08
N THR A 504 -7.66 -9.57 -1.42
CA THR A 504 -8.08 -10.63 -0.51
C THR A 504 -7.08 -11.80 -0.56
N PRO A 505 -6.88 -12.55 0.53
CA PRO A 505 -5.89 -13.64 0.60
C PRO A 505 -6.00 -14.63 -0.58
N ASN A 506 -7.24 -14.99 -0.91
CA ASN A 506 -7.59 -15.96 -1.95
C ASN A 506 -7.16 -15.51 -3.36
N LEU A 507 -7.15 -14.20 -3.61
CA LEU A 507 -6.78 -13.63 -4.91
C LEU A 507 -5.27 -13.37 -5.05
N ILE A 508 -4.58 -13.20 -3.92
CA ILE A 508 -3.13 -12.96 -3.87
C ILE A 508 -2.34 -14.28 -3.94
N GLY A 509 -3.02 -15.42 -3.74
CA GLY A 509 -2.41 -16.75 -3.71
C GLY A 509 -1.78 -17.08 -2.36
N ILE A 510 -2.32 -16.48 -1.28
CA ILE A 510 -2.03 -16.93 0.09
C ILE A 510 -2.78 -18.24 0.29
N THR A 511 -2.09 -19.26 0.77
CA THR A 511 -2.69 -20.55 1.11
C THR A 511 -3.73 -20.36 2.19
N GLU A 512 -4.95 -20.86 1.97
CA GLU A 512 -5.93 -20.91 3.05
C GLU A 512 -5.48 -21.93 4.08
N VAL A 513 -5.58 -21.57 5.36
CA VAL A 513 -5.28 -22.47 6.47
C VAL A 513 -6.23 -23.67 6.40
N PRO A 514 -5.75 -24.88 6.07
CA PRO A 514 -6.60 -26.06 5.99
C PRO A 514 -7.09 -26.44 7.39
N GLY A 515 -8.37 -26.77 7.50
CA GLY A 515 -8.91 -27.30 8.76
C GLY A 515 -8.47 -28.74 9.02
N LEU A 516 -8.64 -29.22 10.26
CA LEU A 516 -8.48 -30.63 10.62
C LEU A 516 -9.61 -31.53 10.06
N ASN A 517 -10.56 -30.96 9.32
CA ASN A 517 -11.63 -31.63 8.57
C ASN A 517 -12.25 -32.88 9.26
N PRO A 518 -12.80 -32.76 10.48
CA PRO A 518 -13.32 -33.91 11.20
C PRO A 518 -14.52 -34.54 10.48
N SER A 519 -14.57 -35.87 10.38
CA SER A 519 -15.61 -36.59 9.64
C SER A 519 -17.01 -36.28 10.16
N SER A 520 -18.01 -36.02 9.30
CA SER A 520 -19.36 -35.60 9.74
C SER A 520 -20.07 -36.56 10.71
N GLY A 521 -19.74 -37.86 10.67
CA GLY A 521 -20.24 -38.87 11.60
C GLY A 521 -19.14 -39.43 12.51
N ALA A 522 -19.52 -39.79 13.74
CA ALA A 522 -18.70 -40.63 14.60
C ALA A 522 -18.98 -42.12 14.33
N PHE A 523 -17.98 -42.97 14.52
CA PHE A 523 -18.09 -44.42 14.35
C PHE A 523 -17.77 -45.15 15.65
N VAL A 524 -18.06 -46.45 15.69
CA VAL A 524 -17.69 -47.33 16.80
C VAL A 524 -16.34 -47.97 16.48
N PRO A 525 -15.26 -47.60 17.18
CA PRO A 525 -13.93 -48.09 16.86
C PRO A 525 -13.70 -49.54 17.30
N ALA A 526 -12.80 -50.23 16.57
CA ALA A 526 -12.25 -51.51 17.01
C ALA A 526 -11.51 -51.37 18.35
N ARG A 527 -11.39 -52.48 19.10
CA ARG A 527 -10.68 -52.50 20.40
C ARG A 527 -9.23 -52.00 20.22
N LEU A 528 -8.74 -51.23 21.19
CA LEU A 528 -7.34 -50.82 21.24
C LEU A 528 -6.46 -52.06 21.43
N TYR A 529 -5.49 -52.25 20.54
CA TYR A 529 -4.49 -53.30 20.65
C TYR A 529 -3.19 -52.66 21.13
N PHE A 530 -2.97 -52.70 22.44
CA PHE A 530 -1.69 -52.34 23.02
C PHE A 530 -0.76 -53.52 22.79
N GLY A 531 0.12 -53.43 21.80
CA GLY A 531 0.99 -54.52 21.37
C GLY A 531 1.62 -55.24 22.57
N GLY A 532 1.26 -56.51 22.73
CA GLY A 532 1.84 -57.43 23.72
C GLY A 532 2.83 -58.38 23.08
#